data_AF-A0A290QPS0-F1
#
_entry.id   AF-A0A290QPS0-F1
#
_cell.length_a   1.000
_cell.length_b   1.000
_cell.length_c   1.000
_cell.angle_alpha   90.00
_cell.angle_beta   90.00
_cell.angle_gamma   90.00
#
_symmetry.space_group_name_H-M   'P 1'
#
loop_
_entity.id
_entity.type
_entity.pdbx_description
1 polymer ?
#
loop_
_entity_poly.entity_id
_entity_poly.type
_entity_poly.pdbx_seq_one_letter_code
_entity_poly.pdbx_strand_id
1 'polypeptide(L)'
;KLVFTEKILLYAGNSSINSPLIFIMLGIIYLFKRQSAGNFGFSTKATAVTKNTYTNYKNLPLISEHVPNHKSNLTDDEFGWFLAGLIEGDGWFGHKELHIIFAEEDISLAYLIKKRIGYGNIYKIKNKKAIRYICKNSTGLSIILSLINGKLLSNFKYDQLINHNYSEYFNLTLLPPLKMLSLDNYWLAGFTQADGCFHISIANSKTHKTGFSVRLEYSLKQNDSLPLTLLYNELKLGNLSQYSRGIWCYKSTGFKTAFNLINYFDTYNLFAGKYKSYLKFRKVYIMITEGKHLEEKGIKKIISIATKGSSETSTQEI
;
A
#
# COMPACT_ATOMS: atom_id res chain seq x y z
N LYS A 1 -4.64 -49.42 42.92
CA LYS A 1 -4.14 -48.47 43.95
C LYS A 1 -2.66 -48.25 43.69
N LEU A 2 -2.32 -47.16 43.01
CA LEU A 2 -0.96 -46.61 42.93
C LEU A 2 -1.12 -45.17 42.44
N VAL A 3 -0.80 -44.26 43.35
CA VAL A 3 -0.80 -42.82 43.19
C VAL A 3 0.58 -42.46 42.66
N PHE A 4 0.64 -41.67 41.58
CA PHE A 4 1.83 -40.90 41.25
C PHE A 4 1.43 -39.44 41.07
N THR A 5 1.95 -38.62 41.98
CA THR A 5 1.95 -37.16 41.98
C THR A 5 2.94 -36.64 40.95
N GLU A 6 2.49 -35.86 39.97
CA GLU A 6 3.36 -34.99 39.18
C GLU A 6 3.14 -33.53 39.56
N LYS A 7 4.25 -32.87 39.90
CA LYS A 7 4.37 -31.42 40.07
C LYS A 7 4.30 -30.74 38.70
N ILE A 8 3.55 -29.65 38.66
CA ILE A 8 3.46 -28.69 37.57
C ILE A 8 4.84 -28.14 37.17
N LEU A 9 5.13 -28.13 35.87
CA LEU A 9 5.89 -27.08 35.20
C LEU A 9 5.27 -26.85 33.82
N LEU A 10 4.75 -25.64 33.63
CA LEU A 10 3.97 -25.20 32.47
C LEU A 10 4.81 -25.26 31.18
N TYR A 11 4.32 -26.05 30.23
CA TYR A 11 4.83 -26.17 28.86
C TYR A 11 4.09 -25.17 27.95
N ALA A 12 4.80 -24.22 27.35
CA ALA A 12 4.26 -23.32 26.32
C ALA A 12 4.52 -23.95 24.93
N GLY A 13 3.51 -24.65 24.41
CA GLY A 13 3.59 -25.38 23.15
C GLY A 13 3.41 -24.52 21.90
N ASN A 14 4.27 -24.76 20.93
CA ASN A 14 4.02 -24.58 19.50
C ASN A 14 3.39 -25.88 18.97
N SER A 15 2.24 -25.81 18.29
CA SER A 15 1.93 -26.70 17.15
C SER A 15 0.69 -26.22 16.40
N SER A 16 0.81 -26.21 15.07
CA SER A 16 -0.23 -26.03 14.07
C SER A 16 -0.91 -27.35 13.74
N ILE A 17 -2.22 -27.36 13.42
CA ILE A 17 -2.87 -28.28 12.45
C ILE A 17 -4.36 -27.87 12.19
N ASN A 18 -4.70 -27.82 10.88
CA ASN A 18 -5.97 -28.06 10.13
C ASN A 18 -7.28 -27.21 10.27
N SER A 19 -7.58 -26.45 9.19
CA SER A 19 -8.80 -26.38 8.30
C SER A 19 -10.12 -27.12 8.67
N PRO A 20 -11.31 -26.82 8.08
CA PRO A 20 -12.03 -25.57 7.70
C PRO A 20 -13.48 -25.52 8.31
N LEU A 21 -14.33 -24.58 7.85
CA LEU A 21 -15.81 -24.46 7.99
C LEU A 21 -16.43 -23.51 9.05
N ILE A 22 -17.44 -22.77 8.55
CA ILE A 22 -18.52 -21.97 9.18
C ILE A 22 -18.24 -20.47 9.39
N PHE A 23 -18.73 -19.68 8.43
CA PHE A 23 -19.03 -18.25 8.58
C PHE A 23 -20.56 -18.08 8.63
N ILE A 24 -21.08 -17.47 9.70
CA ILE A 24 -22.10 -16.40 9.69
C ILE A 24 -22.49 -16.06 11.16
N MET A 25 -22.78 -14.78 11.38
CA MET A 25 -23.38 -14.14 12.56
C MET A 25 -22.51 -13.89 13.80
N LEU A 26 -21.74 -12.81 13.75
CA LEU A 26 -21.99 -11.58 14.54
C LEU A 26 -20.87 -10.58 14.26
N GLY A 27 -21.23 -9.30 14.12
CA GLY A 27 -20.36 -8.21 13.69
C GLY A 27 -19.12 -8.01 14.57
N ILE A 28 -18.05 -8.73 14.23
CA ILE A 28 -16.69 -8.47 14.70
C ILE A 28 -15.85 -8.18 13.46
N ILE A 29 -15.58 -6.89 13.23
CA ILE A 29 -14.53 -6.46 12.30
C ILE A 29 -13.20 -6.94 12.90
N TYR A 30 -12.73 -8.10 12.46
CA TYR A 30 -11.34 -8.52 12.68
C TYR A 30 -10.44 -7.65 11.80
N LEU A 31 -10.09 -6.47 12.32
CA LEU A 31 -8.93 -5.73 11.87
C LEU A 31 -7.69 -6.56 12.23
N PHE A 32 -7.18 -7.31 11.26
CA PHE A 32 -5.89 -8.00 11.33
C PHE A 32 -4.85 -7.07 11.97
N LYS A 33 -4.05 -7.61 12.90
CA LYS A 33 -2.83 -6.96 13.41
C LYS A 33 -1.92 -6.67 12.21
N ARG A 34 -2.01 -5.48 11.62
CA ARG A 34 -0.94 -4.91 10.80
C ARG A 34 0.13 -4.40 11.75
N GLN A 35 1.15 -5.21 11.98
CA GLN A 35 2.43 -4.70 12.46
C GLN A 35 3.08 -3.92 11.31
N SER A 36 3.61 -2.75 11.64
CA SER A 36 4.50 -1.98 10.77
C SER A 36 5.60 -2.87 10.23
N ALA A 37 6.04 -2.61 9.00
CA ALA A 37 7.14 -3.33 8.36
C ALA A 37 8.44 -3.11 9.15
N GLY A 38 8.74 -4.04 10.07
CA GLY A 38 10.00 -4.11 10.78
C GLY A 38 10.15 -5.52 11.35
N ASN A 39 11.05 -6.30 10.73
CA ASN A 39 11.51 -7.64 11.12
C ASN A 39 10.48 -8.77 11.24
N PHE A 40 10.40 -9.65 10.23
CA PHE A 40 10.15 -11.09 10.47
C PHE A 40 10.78 -11.97 9.37
N GLY A 41 11.36 -13.09 9.80
CA GLY A 41 12.20 -13.99 9.02
C GLY A 41 11.52 -14.69 7.84
N PHE A 42 12.33 -14.98 6.84
CA PHE A 42 11.95 -15.64 5.59
C PHE A 42 11.33 -17.02 5.84
N SER A 43 10.09 -17.23 5.39
CA SER A 43 9.53 -18.57 5.17
C SER A 43 9.95 -19.05 3.76
N THR A 44 10.45 -20.27 3.67
CA THR A 44 11.27 -20.84 2.60
C THR A 44 10.52 -21.33 1.35
N LYS A 45 9.27 -20.93 1.12
CA LYS A 45 8.55 -21.27 -0.12
C LYS A 45 7.76 -20.07 -0.64
N ALA A 46 8.41 -19.26 -1.48
CA ALA A 46 7.77 -18.22 -2.27
C ALA A 46 7.93 -18.58 -3.76
N THR A 47 6.82 -18.68 -4.48
CA THR A 47 6.82 -18.73 -5.95
C THR A 47 6.93 -17.28 -6.45
N ALA A 48 7.96 -17.00 -7.25
CA ALA A 48 8.22 -15.67 -7.78
C ALA A 48 8.37 -15.73 -9.30
N VAL A 49 7.66 -14.85 -10.00
CA VAL A 49 7.93 -14.54 -11.40
C VAL A 49 8.83 -13.31 -11.42
N THR A 50 10.02 -13.43 -12.01
CA THR A 50 11.04 -12.38 -11.95
C THR A 50 11.42 -11.89 -13.34
N LYS A 51 11.51 -10.56 -13.50
CA LYS A 51 12.08 -9.88 -14.67
C LYS A 51 12.95 -8.71 -14.21
N ASN A 52 14.09 -9.01 -13.59
CA ASN A 52 15.04 -7.98 -13.18
C ASN A 52 16.12 -7.79 -14.26
N THR A 53 16.22 -6.58 -14.81
CA THR A 53 17.35 -6.16 -15.66
C THR A 53 18.32 -5.35 -14.82
N TYR A 54 19.59 -5.78 -14.76
CA TYR A 54 20.66 -4.99 -14.16
C TYR A 54 20.91 -3.77 -15.05
N THR A 55 20.52 -2.58 -14.59
CA THR A 55 20.70 -1.34 -15.34
C THR A 55 21.83 -0.55 -14.73
N ASN A 56 22.87 -0.27 -15.53
CA ASN A 56 23.94 0.63 -15.14
C ASN A 56 23.34 2.02 -14.89
N TYR A 57 23.65 2.63 -13.74
CA TYR A 57 23.10 3.94 -13.36
C TYR A 57 23.38 5.03 -14.41
N LYS A 58 24.48 4.90 -15.16
CA LYS A 58 24.87 5.82 -16.25
C LYS A 58 23.87 5.85 -17.41
N ASN A 59 23.07 4.81 -17.57
CA ASN A 59 22.09 4.68 -18.65
C ASN A 59 20.66 4.95 -18.17
N LEU A 60 20.49 5.42 -16.93
CA LEU A 60 19.17 5.75 -16.40
C LEU A 60 18.70 7.09 -16.97
N PRO A 61 17.42 7.21 -17.35
CA PRO A 61 16.86 8.49 -17.77
C PRO A 61 16.94 9.52 -16.64
N LEU A 62 17.28 10.75 -17.00
CA LEU A 62 17.24 11.87 -16.06
C LEU A 62 15.79 12.34 -15.85
N ILE A 63 15.51 12.88 -14.67
CA ILE A 63 14.26 13.57 -14.35
C ILE A 63 14.57 14.98 -13.87
N SER A 64 13.58 15.87 -13.97
CA SER A 64 13.72 17.24 -13.45
C SER A 64 14.00 17.25 -11.95
N GLU A 65 14.96 18.08 -11.51
CA GLU A 65 15.18 18.30 -10.09
C GLU A 65 13.97 18.95 -9.40
N HIS A 66 13.23 19.77 -10.15
CA HIS A 66 12.01 20.40 -9.68
C HIS A 66 10.87 19.39 -9.67
N VAL A 67 10.17 19.34 -8.54
CA VAL A 67 8.95 18.55 -8.40
C VAL A 67 7.82 19.30 -9.13
N PRO A 68 7.01 18.63 -9.95
CA PRO A 68 5.84 19.25 -10.56
C PRO A 68 4.89 19.82 -9.51
N ASN A 69 4.07 20.80 -9.93
CA ASN A 69 3.07 21.38 -9.05
C ASN A 69 2.10 20.30 -8.56
N HIS A 70 1.97 20.17 -7.24
CA HIS A 70 1.05 19.21 -6.64
C HIS A 70 -0.39 19.64 -6.92
N LYS A 71 -1.14 18.79 -7.65
CA LYS A 71 -2.55 19.04 -7.96
C LYS A 71 -3.41 18.72 -6.74
N SER A 72 -3.74 19.75 -5.97
CA SER A 72 -4.57 19.62 -4.76
C SER A 72 -6.07 19.47 -5.05
N ASN A 73 -6.54 20.00 -6.18
CA ASN A 73 -7.95 19.97 -6.58
C ASN A 73 -8.15 19.02 -7.77
N LEU A 74 -8.65 17.83 -7.48
CA LEU A 74 -9.00 16.81 -8.48
C LEU A 74 -10.42 17.05 -9.02
N THR A 75 -10.61 16.86 -10.33
CA THR A 75 -11.95 16.77 -10.92
C THR A 75 -12.73 15.59 -10.31
N ASP A 76 -14.04 15.52 -10.52
CA ASP A 76 -14.84 14.40 -10.00
C ASP A 76 -14.38 13.05 -10.57
N ASP A 77 -13.98 13.01 -11.84
CA ASP A 77 -13.47 11.78 -12.45
C ASP A 77 -12.11 11.36 -11.88
N GLU A 78 -11.16 12.31 -11.78
CA GLU A 78 -9.84 12.08 -11.17
C GLU A 78 -9.97 11.63 -9.71
N PHE A 79 -10.83 12.30 -8.95
CA PHE A 79 -11.11 11.94 -7.57
C PHE A 79 -11.81 10.57 -7.48
N GLY A 80 -12.69 10.24 -8.41
CA GLY A 80 -13.33 8.92 -8.50
C GLY A 80 -12.32 7.80 -8.70
N TRP A 81 -11.33 7.96 -9.58
CA TRP A 81 -10.25 6.99 -9.76
C TRP A 81 -9.39 6.85 -8.52
N PHE A 82 -8.99 7.97 -7.92
CA PHE A 82 -8.24 7.97 -6.65
C PHE A 82 -9.02 7.24 -5.55
N LEU A 83 -10.31 7.57 -5.39
CA LEU A 83 -11.15 7.01 -4.34
C LEU A 83 -11.41 5.51 -4.55
N ALA A 84 -11.60 5.08 -5.81
CA ALA A 84 -11.75 3.65 -6.13
C ALA A 84 -10.51 2.85 -5.73
N GLY A 85 -9.31 3.30 -6.11
CA GLY A 85 -8.06 2.63 -5.72
C GLY A 85 -7.86 2.61 -4.20
N LEU A 86 -8.16 3.71 -3.51
CA LEU A 86 -8.07 3.79 -2.05
C LEU A 86 -9.05 2.81 -1.36
N ILE A 87 -10.29 2.73 -1.85
CA ILE A 87 -11.31 1.80 -1.34
C ILE A 87 -10.93 0.35 -1.61
N GLU A 88 -10.37 0.03 -2.79
CA GLU A 88 -9.90 -1.33 -3.07
C GLU A 88 -8.77 -1.77 -2.13
N GLY A 89 -7.89 -0.84 -1.74
CA GLY A 89 -6.84 -1.10 -0.75
C GLY A 89 -7.36 -1.28 0.68
N ASP A 90 -8.02 -0.25 1.24
CA ASP A 90 -8.34 -0.18 2.69
C ASP A 90 -9.84 0.10 3.00
N GLY A 91 -10.71 0.05 1.99
CA GLY A 91 -12.16 0.24 2.15
C GLY A 91 -12.91 -1.03 2.55
N TRP A 92 -14.12 -0.88 3.09
CA TRP A 92 -15.05 -1.98 3.35
C TRP A 92 -16.49 -1.49 3.25
N PHE A 93 -17.27 -2.09 2.36
CA PHE A 93 -18.71 -1.87 2.27
C PHE A 93 -19.44 -2.88 3.14
N GLY A 94 -20.21 -2.37 4.09
CA GLY A 94 -21.22 -3.11 4.83
C GLY A 94 -22.63 -2.77 4.34
N HIS A 95 -23.65 -3.23 5.05
CA HIS A 95 -25.04 -2.84 4.75
C HIS A 95 -25.23 -1.32 4.99
N LYS A 96 -25.40 -0.55 3.89
CA LYS A 96 -25.60 0.91 3.92
C LYS A 96 -24.49 1.67 4.69
N GLU A 97 -23.26 1.19 4.58
CA GLU A 97 -22.10 1.87 5.17
C GLU A 97 -20.81 1.59 4.40
N LEU A 98 -19.94 2.60 4.33
CA LEU A 98 -18.55 2.47 3.89
C LEU A 98 -17.63 2.84 5.04
N HIS A 99 -16.61 2.01 5.28
CA HIS A 99 -15.50 2.31 6.17
C HIS A 99 -14.21 2.41 5.35
N ILE A 100 -13.35 3.38 5.64
CA ILE A 100 -11.98 3.44 5.12
C ILE A 100 -11.04 3.68 6.30
N ILE A 101 -10.00 2.86 6.42
CA ILE A 101 -8.99 2.96 7.48
C ILE A 101 -7.79 3.74 6.94
N PHE A 102 -7.28 4.67 7.75
CA PHE A 102 -6.06 5.42 7.44
C PHE A 102 -5.07 5.30 8.60
N ALA A 103 -3.77 5.44 8.29
CA ALA A 103 -2.78 5.75 9.31
C ALA A 103 -3.14 7.09 9.99
N GLU A 104 -2.83 7.23 11.29
CA GLU A 104 -3.18 8.47 12.02
C GLU A 104 -2.49 9.72 11.44
N GLU A 105 -1.29 9.56 10.88
CA GLU A 105 -0.56 10.63 10.20
C GLU A 105 -1.22 11.14 8.90
N ASP A 106 -2.13 10.36 8.32
CA ASP A 106 -2.87 10.69 7.09
C ASP A 106 -4.26 11.29 7.40
N ILE A 107 -4.48 11.82 8.60
CA ILE A 107 -5.75 12.42 9.02
C ILE A 107 -6.24 13.56 8.13
N SER A 108 -5.31 14.34 7.57
CA SER A 108 -5.66 15.42 6.63
C SER A 108 -6.33 14.90 5.36
N LEU A 109 -5.90 13.73 4.85
CA LEU A 109 -6.52 13.09 3.69
C LEU A 109 -7.93 12.59 4.03
N ALA A 110 -8.14 12.01 5.21
CA ALA A 110 -9.47 11.60 5.64
C ALA A 110 -10.44 12.79 5.71
N TYR A 111 -10.00 13.94 6.25
CA TYR A 111 -10.80 15.16 6.25
C TYR A 111 -11.01 15.76 4.86
N LEU A 112 -10.04 15.66 3.96
CA LEU A 112 -10.18 16.07 2.57
C LEU A 112 -11.29 15.26 1.86
N ILE A 113 -11.29 13.93 2.05
CA ILE A 113 -12.32 13.04 1.51
C ILE A 113 -13.69 13.39 2.11
N LYS A 114 -13.80 13.51 3.45
CA LYS A 114 -15.05 13.95 4.10
C LYS A 114 -15.55 15.28 3.53
N LYS A 115 -14.66 16.26 3.32
CA LYS A 115 -15.01 17.56 2.73
C LYS A 115 -15.49 17.42 1.29
N ARG A 116 -14.84 16.58 0.47
CA ARG A 116 -15.20 16.37 -0.94
C ARG A 116 -16.53 15.65 -1.11
N ILE A 117 -16.81 14.67 -0.26
CA ILE A 117 -18.09 13.95 -0.23
C ILE A 117 -19.19 14.77 0.44
N GLY A 118 -18.85 15.66 1.38
CA GLY A 118 -19.80 16.44 2.18
C GLY A 118 -20.42 15.68 3.36
N TYR A 119 -20.14 14.38 3.48
CA TYR A 119 -20.73 13.48 4.47
C TYR A 119 -19.69 12.56 5.11
N GLY A 120 -20.12 11.77 6.10
CA GLY A 120 -19.31 10.79 6.82
C GLY A 120 -18.67 11.37 8.08
N ASN A 121 -18.11 10.51 8.93
CA ASN A 121 -17.51 10.85 10.22
C ASN A 121 -16.12 10.23 10.35
N ILE A 122 -15.24 10.88 11.10
CA ILE A 122 -13.86 10.41 11.31
C ILE A 122 -13.67 10.11 12.79
N TYR A 123 -13.19 8.92 13.11
CA TYR A 123 -12.94 8.48 14.48
C TYR A 123 -11.52 7.95 14.63
N LYS A 124 -10.86 8.27 15.75
CA LYS A 124 -9.63 7.58 16.14
C LYS A 124 -9.95 6.16 16.58
N ILE A 125 -9.11 5.20 16.20
CA ILE A 125 -9.24 3.81 16.64
C ILE A 125 -8.48 3.63 17.96
N LYS A 126 -9.17 3.21 19.02
CA LYS A 126 -8.59 3.04 20.36
C LYS A 126 -7.35 2.14 20.31
N ASN A 127 -6.27 2.57 20.97
CA ASN A 127 -5.00 1.85 21.08
C ASN A 127 -4.32 1.50 19.74
N LYS A 128 -4.63 2.23 18.66
CA LYS A 128 -3.98 2.08 17.36
C LYS A 128 -3.62 3.45 16.81
N LYS A 129 -2.48 3.56 16.12
CA LYS A 129 -2.08 4.75 15.34
C LYS A 129 -2.85 4.79 14.00
N ALA A 130 -4.17 4.73 14.08
CA ALA A 130 -5.05 4.64 12.93
C ALA A 130 -6.36 5.37 13.19
N ILE A 131 -6.95 5.90 12.12
CA ILE A 131 -8.25 6.54 12.12
C ILE A 131 -9.17 5.82 11.13
N ARG A 132 -10.47 6.03 11.30
CA ARG A 132 -11.50 5.43 10.47
C ARG A 132 -12.45 6.51 9.99
N TYR A 133 -12.55 6.66 8.67
CA TYR A 133 -13.65 7.36 8.03
C TYR A 133 -14.83 6.40 7.88
N ILE A 134 -16.04 6.85 8.23
CA ILE A 134 -17.28 6.08 8.12
C ILE A 134 -18.34 6.92 7.44
N CYS A 135 -18.90 6.45 6.33
CA CYS A 135 -20.08 7.05 5.71
C CYS A 135 -21.28 6.12 5.83
N LYS A 136 -22.28 6.54 6.62
CA LYS A 136 -23.61 5.88 6.74
C LYS A 136 -24.74 6.71 6.13
N ASN A 137 -24.45 7.96 5.77
CA ASN A 137 -25.44 8.85 5.20
C ASN A 137 -25.77 8.39 3.76
N SER A 138 -27.05 8.26 3.44
CA SER A 138 -27.50 7.77 2.14
C SER A 138 -27.03 8.66 0.98
N THR A 139 -27.18 9.97 1.09
CA THR A 139 -26.68 10.93 0.08
C THR A 139 -25.17 10.82 -0.11
N GLY A 140 -24.41 10.74 0.98
CA GLY A 140 -22.96 10.55 0.93
C GLY A 140 -22.54 9.25 0.25
N LEU A 141 -23.24 8.15 0.53
CA LEU A 141 -23.01 6.87 -0.15
C LEU A 141 -23.37 6.94 -1.64
N SER A 142 -24.48 7.58 -2.00
CA SER A 142 -24.85 7.80 -3.41
C SER A 142 -23.77 8.56 -4.19
N ILE A 143 -23.20 9.61 -3.59
CA ILE A 143 -22.06 10.37 -4.17
C ILE A 143 -20.82 9.47 -4.32
N ILE A 144 -20.49 8.68 -3.30
CA ILE A 144 -19.34 7.77 -3.37
C ILE A 144 -19.53 6.76 -4.50
N LEU A 145 -20.73 6.18 -4.61
CA LEU A 145 -21.03 5.18 -5.64
C LEU A 145 -20.96 5.80 -7.03
N SER A 146 -21.51 6.99 -7.24
CA SER A 146 -21.43 7.66 -8.56
C SER A 146 -20.00 7.96 -8.97
N LEU A 147 -19.12 8.32 -8.02
CA LEU A 147 -17.71 8.58 -8.29
C LEU A 147 -16.94 7.32 -8.71
N ILE A 148 -17.17 6.19 -8.03
CA ILE A 148 -16.38 4.95 -8.21
C ILE A 148 -16.99 3.93 -9.18
N ASN A 149 -18.25 4.12 -9.61
CA ASN A 149 -18.92 3.15 -10.47
C ASN A 149 -18.14 2.98 -11.78
N GLY A 150 -17.81 1.73 -12.13
CA GLY A 150 -16.99 1.40 -13.30
C GLY A 150 -15.49 1.68 -13.14
N LYS A 151 -15.01 1.98 -11.93
CA LYS A 151 -13.58 2.26 -11.64
C LYS A 151 -12.91 1.22 -10.74
N LEU A 152 -13.64 0.21 -10.27
CA LEU A 152 -13.08 -0.91 -9.51
C LEU A 152 -12.37 -1.88 -10.45
N LEU A 153 -11.23 -2.45 -10.04
CA LEU A 153 -10.49 -3.42 -10.84
C LEU A 153 -10.84 -4.86 -10.50
N SER A 154 -11.17 -5.13 -9.23
CA SER A 154 -11.40 -6.48 -8.73
C SER A 154 -12.81 -6.71 -8.19
N ASN A 155 -13.15 -7.99 -8.06
CA ASN A 155 -14.46 -8.41 -7.57
C ASN A 155 -14.63 -8.16 -6.06
N PHE A 156 -13.56 -8.04 -5.26
CA PHE A 156 -13.69 -8.12 -3.80
C PHE A 156 -14.57 -7.01 -3.21
N LYS A 157 -14.41 -5.76 -3.65
CA LYS A 157 -15.28 -4.65 -3.22
C LYS A 157 -16.59 -4.62 -3.98
N TYR A 158 -16.59 -5.03 -5.24
CA TYR A 158 -17.79 -5.12 -6.07
C TYR A 158 -18.80 -6.12 -5.48
N ASP A 159 -18.34 -7.30 -5.10
CA ASP A 159 -19.17 -8.35 -4.50
C ASP A 159 -19.77 -7.88 -3.16
N GLN A 160 -19.07 -7.02 -2.40
CA GLN A 160 -19.66 -6.41 -1.19
C GLN A 160 -20.85 -5.51 -1.54
N LEU A 161 -20.77 -4.74 -2.64
CA LEU A 161 -21.88 -3.90 -3.10
C LEU A 161 -23.08 -4.75 -3.55
N ILE A 162 -22.82 -5.84 -4.27
CA ILE A 162 -23.85 -6.79 -4.72
C ILE A 162 -24.50 -7.48 -3.51
N ASN A 163 -23.71 -8.08 -2.62
CA ASN A 163 -24.20 -8.83 -1.47
C ASN A 163 -24.99 -7.97 -0.47
N HIS A 164 -24.80 -6.65 -0.50
CA HIS A 164 -25.54 -5.70 0.34
C HIS A 164 -26.62 -4.92 -0.42
N ASN A 165 -26.99 -5.35 -1.64
CA ASN A 165 -28.08 -4.82 -2.46
C ASN A 165 -27.98 -3.30 -2.72
N TYR A 166 -26.76 -2.79 -2.94
CA TYR A 166 -26.55 -1.36 -3.21
C TYR A 166 -27.27 -0.88 -4.48
N SER A 167 -27.33 -1.73 -5.52
CA SER A 167 -28.04 -1.42 -6.78
C SER A 167 -29.51 -1.06 -6.54
N GLU A 168 -30.24 -1.91 -5.81
CA GLU A 168 -31.66 -1.71 -5.49
C GLU A 168 -31.86 -0.51 -4.55
N TYR A 169 -31.08 -0.44 -3.47
CA TYR A 169 -31.27 0.58 -2.45
C TYR A 169 -31.05 2.01 -2.97
N PHE A 170 -30.13 2.18 -3.92
CA PHE A 170 -29.78 3.47 -4.49
C PHE A 170 -30.31 3.68 -5.93
N ASN A 171 -31.10 2.73 -6.45
CA ASN A 171 -31.64 2.74 -7.81
C ASN A 171 -30.58 3.08 -8.88
N LEU A 172 -29.44 2.36 -8.86
CA LEU A 172 -28.35 2.56 -9.81
C LEU A 172 -27.90 1.26 -10.46
N THR A 173 -27.43 1.34 -11.71
CA THR A 173 -26.79 0.20 -12.38
C THR A 173 -25.32 0.15 -12.00
N LEU A 174 -24.93 -0.87 -11.21
CA LEU A 174 -23.52 -1.13 -10.90
C LEU A 174 -22.79 -1.67 -12.13
N LEU A 175 -21.71 -1.00 -12.52
CA LEU A 175 -20.84 -1.45 -13.60
C LEU A 175 -19.84 -2.49 -13.07
N PRO A 176 -19.57 -3.58 -13.82
CA PRO A 176 -18.67 -4.63 -13.37
C PRO A 176 -17.22 -4.13 -13.25
N PRO A 177 -16.37 -4.83 -12.48
CA PRO A 177 -14.96 -4.49 -12.38
C PRO A 177 -14.25 -4.56 -13.74
N LEU A 178 -13.32 -3.63 -13.97
CA LEU A 178 -12.62 -3.46 -15.25
C LEU A 178 -11.68 -4.61 -15.58
N LYS A 179 -11.11 -5.27 -14.57
CA LYS A 179 -10.08 -6.33 -14.73
C LYS A 179 -8.88 -5.89 -15.60
N MET A 180 -8.63 -4.58 -15.66
CA MET A 180 -7.53 -3.98 -16.41
C MET A 180 -7.05 -2.73 -15.66
N LEU A 181 -5.74 -2.55 -15.57
CA LEU A 181 -5.12 -1.38 -14.94
C LEU A 181 -4.52 -0.49 -16.03
N SER A 182 -4.71 0.82 -15.92
CA SER A 182 -4.02 1.83 -16.74
C SER A 182 -3.25 2.78 -15.82
N LEU A 183 -2.07 3.22 -16.27
CA LEU A 183 -1.27 4.22 -15.57
C LEU A 183 -1.64 5.66 -15.97
N ASP A 184 -2.74 5.86 -16.71
CA ASP A 184 -3.21 7.16 -17.18
C ASP A 184 -4.41 7.67 -16.36
N ASN A 185 -4.46 7.33 -15.07
CA ASN A 185 -5.46 7.82 -14.12
C ASN A 185 -4.95 7.71 -12.68
N TYR A 186 -5.74 8.20 -11.71
CA TYR A 186 -5.38 8.24 -10.28
C TYR A 186 -5.57 6.92 -9.52
N TRP A 187 -5.99 5.83 -10.16
CA TRP A 187 -6.30 4.58 -9.45
C TRP A 187 -5.11 4.04 -8.66
N LEU A 188 -3.93 3.94 -9.30
CA LEU A 188 -2.73 3.44 -8.64
C LEU A 188 -2.26 4.40 -7.52
N ALA A 189 -2.48 5.71 -7.64
CA ALA A 189 -2.23 6.66 -6.56
C ALA A 189 -3.11 6.39 -5.34
N GLY A 190 -4.41 6.15 -5.53
CA GLY A 190 -5.32 5.75 -4.46
C GLY A 190 -4.92 4.44 -3.80
N PHE A 191 -4.64 3.42 -4.61
CA PHE A 191 -4.25 2.10 -4.13
C PHE A 191 -2.90 2.11 -3.40
N THR A 192 -1.96 2.94 -3.87
CA THR A 192 -0.67 3.22 -3.20
C THR A 192 -0.85 3.96 -1.88
N GLN A 193 -1.83 4.85 -1.79
CA GLN A 193 -2.12 5.58 -0.56
C GLN A 193 -2.55 4.64 0.57
N ALA A 194 -3.35 3.63 0.25
CA ALA A 194 -3.72 2.55 1.18
C ALA A 194 -2.49 1.76 1.64
N ASP A 195 -1.89 0.96 0.75
CA ASP A 195 -0.91 -0.07 1.13
C ASP A 195 0.46 0.01 0.45
N GLY A 196 0.68 1.08 -0.33
CA GLY A 196 1.96 1.30 -0.98
C GLY A 196 3.06 1.66 0.00
N CYS A 197 4.27 1.22 -0.31
CA CYS A 197 5.48 1.57 0.41
C CYS A 197 6.57 2.03 -0.56
N PHE A 198 7.14 3.20 -0.29
CA PHE A 198 8.37 3.69 -0.92
C PHE A 198 9.49 3.56 0.10
N HIS A 199 10.45 2.70 -0.18
CA HIS A 199 11.55 2.41 0.72
C HIS A 199 12.89 2.62 0.03
N ILE A 200 13.78 3.35 0.68
CA ILE A 200 15.17 3.50 0.26
C ILE A 200 15.97 2.46 1.04
N SER A 201 16.31 1.36 0.37
CA SER A 201 17.05 0.26 0.96
C SER A 201 18.54 0.54 0.88
N ILE A 202 19.22 0.47 2.03
CA ILE A 202 20.66 0.70 2.15
C ILE A 202 21.24 -0.53 2.84
N ALA A 203 22.04 -1.30 2.10
CA ALA A 203 22.63 -2.54 2.58
C ALA A 203 24.15 -2.45 2.58
N ASN A 204 24.79 -3.03 3.60
CA ASN A 204 26.25 -3.17 3.63
C ASN A 204 26.72 -3.98 2.41
N SER A 205 27.78 -3.52 1.77
CA SER A 205 28.34 -4.15 0.59
C SER A 205 29.86 -4.10 0.60
N LYS A 206 30.48 -5.28 0.51
CA LYS A 206 31.93 -5.43 0.41
C LYS A 206 32.47 -5.03 -0.98
N THR A 207 31.61 -4.97 -1.99
CA THR A 207 32.00 -4.71 -3.39
C THR A 207 31.89 -3.24 -3.79
N HIS A 208 31.17 -2.42 -3.01
CA HIS A 208 31.03 -0.99 -3.28
C HIS A 208 32.10 -0.21 -2.51
N LYS A 209 32.76 0.75 -3.16
CA LYS A 209 33.81 1.58 -2.55
C LYS A 209 33.35 2.33 -1.30
N THR A 210 32.07 2.71 -1.25
CA THR A 210 31.45 3.39 -0.10
C THR A 210 31.06 2.46 1.04
N GLY A 211 31.16 1.14 0.85
CA GLY A 211 30.69 0.13 1.80
C GLY A 211 29.18 -0.12 1.76
N PHE A 212 28.43 0.57 0.89
CA PHE A 212 26.96 0.48 0.85
C PHE A 212 26.42 0.28 -0.58
N SER A 213 25.35 -0.49 -0.68
CA SER A 213 24.50 -0.62 -1.88
C SER A 213 23.17 0.06 -1.61
N VAL A 214 22.77 0.96 -2.51
CA VAL A 214 21.51 1.71 -2.43
C VAL A 214 20.52 1.15 -3.45
N ARG A 215 19.28 0.88 -3.02
CA ARG A 215 18.18 0.45 -3.88
C ARG A 215 16.93 1.28 -3.59
N LEU A 216 16.14 1.47 -4.63
CA LEU A 216 14.84 2.10 -4.56
C LEU A 216 13.77 1.03 -4.65
N GLU A 217 13.12 0.76 -3.53
CA GLU A 217 12.10 -0.28 -3.42
C GLU A 217 10.69 0.32 -3.39
N TYR A 218 9.83 -0.18 -4.27
CA TYR A 218 8.40 0.07 -4.20
C TYR A 218 7.68 -1.26 -4.00
N SER A 219 6.74 -1.29 -3.06
CA SER A 219 5.96 -2.51 -2.81
C SER A 219 4.51 -2.23 -2.45
N LEU A 220 3.63 -3.16 -2.83
CA LEU A 220 2.22 -3.22 -2.46
C LEU A 220 1.92 -4.63 -1.95
N LYS A 221 1.20 -4.72 -0.83
CA LYS A 221 0.75 -6.00 -0.26
C LYS A 221 -0.77 -6.03 -0.18
N GLN A 222 -1.38 -7.10 -0.65
CA GLN A 222 -2.84 -7.27 -0.63
C GLN A 222 -3.23 -8.74 -0.52
N ASN A 223 -4.43 -8.99 -0.03
CA ASN A 223 -5.00 -10.35 -0.02
C ASN A 223 -5.51 -10.74 -1.41
N ASP A 224 -6.01 -9.75 -2.16
CA ASP A 224 -6.41 -9.94 -3.55
C ASP A 224 -5.20 -9.82 -4.48
N SER A 225 -4.94 -10.87 -5.25
CA SER A 225 -3.83 -10.92 -6.21
C SER A 225 -4.12 -10.16 -7.49
N LEU A 226 -5.39 -9.94 -7.86
CA LEU A 226 -5.74 -9.43 -9.18
C LEU A 226 -5.19 -8.02 -9.41
N PRO A 227 -5.39 -7.02 -8.53
CA PRO A 227 -4.84 -5.68 -8.76
C PRO A 227 -3.31 -5.68 -8.85
N LEU A 228 -2.63 -6.52 -8.06
CA LEU A 228 -1.16 -6.66 -8.11
C LEU A 228 -0.68 -7.33 -9.40
N THR A 229 -1.44 -8.30 -9.91
CA THR A 229 -1.16 -8.98 -11.18
C THR A 229 -1.33 -8.03 -12.35
N LEU A 230 -2.39 -7.22 -12.34
CA LEU A 230 -2.61 -6.18 -13.35
C LEU A 230 -1.49 -5.15 -13.34
N LEU A 231 -1.07 -4.69 -12.15
CA LEU A 231 0.06 -3.77 -12.03
C LEU A 231 1.37 -4.38 -12.56
N TYR A 232 1.65 -5.64 -12.23
CA TYR A 232 2.82 -6.35 -12.75
C TYR A 232 2.80 -6.47 -14.28
N ASN A 233 1.63 -6.77 -14.86
CA ASN A 233 1.46 -6.88 -16.31
C ASN A 233 1.59 -5.53 -17.02
N GLU A 234 1.14 -4.45 -16.38
CA GLU A 234 1.22 -3.10 -16.91
C GLU A 234 2.65 -2.56 -16.86
N LEU A 235 3.33 -2.68 -15.72
CA LEU A 235 4.72 -2.24 -15.57
C LEU A 235 5.72 -3.16 -16.29
N LYS A 236 5.38 -4.44 -16.47
CA LYS A 236 6.23 -5.51 -17.02
C LYS A 236 7.59 -5.64 -16.32
N LEU A 237 7.67 -5.15 -15.08
CA LEU A 237 8.87 -5.03 -14.26
C LEU A 237 8.54 -5.30 -12.79
N GLY A 238 9.57 -5.62 -12.01
CA GLY A 238 9.41 -6.01 -10.61
C GLY A 238 9.11 -7.50 -10.48
N ASN A 239 8.56 -7.88 -9.33
CA ASN A 239 8.30 -9.26 -8.97
C ASN A 239 6.94 -9.35 -8.29
N LEU A 240 6.16 -10.36 -8.67
CA LEU A 240 4.96 -10.76 -7.96
C LEU A 240 5.27 -12.02 -7.16
N SER A 241 4.96 -11.98 -5.87
CA SER A 241 5.21 -13.09 -4.95
C SER A 241 4.01 -13.30 -4.04
N GLN A 242 3.76 -14.56 -3.68
CA GLN A 242 2.80 -14.91 -2.65
C GLN A 242 3.55 -15.27 -1.37
N TYR A 243 3.23 -14.58 -0.27
CA TYR A 243 3.68 -14.92 1.07
C TYR A 243 2.71 -15.93 1.72
N SER A 244 2.97 -16.29 2.97
CA SER A 244 2.09 -17.19 3.75
C SER A 244 0.62 -16.75 3.74
N ARG A 245 -0.31 -17.72 3.68
CA ARG A 245 -1.76 -17.54 3.88
C ARG A 245 -2.44 -16.52 2.94
N GLY A 246 -2.07 -16.49 1.66
CA GLY A 246 -2.82 -15.74 0.65
C GLY A 246 -2.52 -14.25 0.57
N ILE A 247 -1.47 -13.76 1.26
CA ILE A 247 -1.01 -12.38 1.10
C ILE A 247 -0.08 -12.31 -0.12
N TRP A 248 -0.49 -11.54 -1.11
CA TRP A 248 0.28 -11.26 -2.32
C TRP A 248 1.08 -9.97 -2.17
N CYS A 249 2.20 -9.91 -2.87
CA CYS A 249 3.09 -8.77 -2.85
C CYS A 249 3.67 -8.51 -4.22
N TYR A 250 3.37 -7.32 -4.74
CA TYR A 250 4.16 -6.73 -5.81
C TYR A 250 5.34 -6.00 -5.18
N LYS A 251 6.56 -6.28 -5.66
CA LYS A 251 7.77 -5.59 -5.22
C LYS A 251 8.71 -5.34 -6.40
N SER A 252 9.13 -4.09 -6.55
CA SER A 252 10.25 -3.73 -7.43
C SER A 252 11.38 -3.11 -6.63
N THR A 253 12.60 -3.39 -7.04
CA THR A 253 13.85 -2.83 -6.50
C THR A 253 14.73 -2.18 -7.57
N GLY A 254 14.26 -2.19 -8.84
CA GLY A 254 15.03 -1.76 -9.99
C GLY A 254 14.81 -0.29 -10.34
N PHE A 255 15.87 0.38 -10.79
CA PHE A 255 15.82 1.81 -11.13
C PHE A 255 14.93 2.12 -12.35
N LYS A 256 14.79 1.18 -13.30
CA LYS A 256 13.83 1.34 -14.42
C LYS A 256 12.38 1.42 -13.93
N THR A 257 12.01 0.59 -12.95
CA THR A 257 10.67 0.69 -12.36
C THR A 257 10.53 1.95 -11.52
N ALA A 258 11.58 2.34 -10.77
CA ALA A 258 11.58 3.60 -10.03
C ALA A 258 11.31 4.80 -10.96
N PHE A 259 11.94 4.84 -12.14
CA PHE A 259 11.68 5.86 -13.16
C PHE A 259 10.21 5.88 -13.61
N ASN A 260 9.66 4.73 -14.00
CA ASN A 260 8.26 4.64 -14.45
C ASN A 260 7.28 5.08 -13.35
N LEU A 261 7.51 4.65 -12.11
CA LEU A 261 6.71 5.06 -10.96
C LEU A 261 6.86 6.56 -10.67
N ILE A 262 8.06 7.12 -10.80
CA ILE A 262 8.26 8.56 -10.62
C ILE A 262 7.46 9.35 -11.63
N ASN A 263 7.51 9.00 -12.93
CA ASN A 263 6.73 9.68 -13.96
C ASN A 263 5.21 9.59 -13.70
N TYR A 264 4.75 8.42 -13.22
CA TYR A 264 3.36 8.25 -12.81
C TYR A 264 3.00 9.19 -11.65
N PHE A 265 3.74 9.17 -10.53
CA PHE A 265 3.39 9.95 -9.34
C PHE A 265 3.72 11.46 -9.44
N ASP A 266 4.58 11.85 -10.39
CA ASP A 266 4.79 13.27 -10.77
C ASP A 266 3.51 13.83 -11.41
N THR A 267 2.73 12.98 -12.10
CA THR A 267 1.45 13.34 -12.75
C THR A 267 0.24 13.09 -11.83
N TYR A 268 0.16 11.89 -11.24
CA TYR A 268 -0.92 11.42 -10.39
C TYR A 268 -0.46 11.43 -8.93
N ASN A 269 -0.57 12.59 -8.29
CA ASN A 269 0.10 12.83 -7.03
C ASN A 269 -0.50 12.02 -5.86
N LEU A 270 0.37 11.64 -4.93
CA LEU A 270 0.00 11.10 -3.62
C LEU A 270 -0.30 12.22 -2.62
N PHE A 271 -0.82 11.85 -1.45
CA PHE A 271 -1.17 12.79 -0.39
C PHE A 271 -0.45 12.49 0.92
N ALA A 272 -0.44 13.49 1.81
CA ALA A 272 -0.03 13.38 3.21
C ALA A 272 1.34 12.68 3.42
N GLY A 273 1.43 11.69 4.32
CA GLY A 273 2.69 11.01 4.67
C GLY A 273 3.31 10.28 3.48
N LYS A 274 2.47 9.62 2.67
CA LYS A 274 2.91 8.88 1.49
C LYS A 274 3.60 9.77 0.44
N TYR A 275 3.09 10.99 0.25
CA TYR A 275 3.72 11.98 -0.64
C TYR A 275 5.14 12.34 -0.16
N LYS A 276 5.35 12.52 1.15
CA LYS A 276 6.69 12.78 1.70
C LYS A 276 7.66 11.63 1.43
N SER A 277 7.20 10.38 1.59
CA SER A 277 8.01 9.19 1.28
C SER A 277 8.36 9.09 -0.20
N TYR A 278 7.41 9.40 -1.07
CA TYR A 278 7.63 9.50 -2.51
C TYR A 278 8.65 10.59 -2.88
N LEU A 279 8.57 11.79 -2.29
CA LEU A 279 9.54 12.85 -2.56
C LEU A 279 10.98 12.47 -2.19
N LYS A 280 11.17 11.74 -1.08
CA LYS A 280 12.48 11.19 -0.71
C LYS A 280 12.96 10.17 -1.73
N PHE A 281 12.08 9.26 -2.14
CA PHE A 281 12.36 8.25 -3.15
C PHE A 281 12.80 8.89 -4.48
N ARG A 282 12.06 9.89 -4.97
CA ARG A 282 12.39 10.69 -6.16
C ARG A 282 13.74 11.41 -6.02
N LYS A 283 13.99 12.03 -4.86
CA LYS A 283 15.26 12.72 -4.59
C LYS A 283 16.47 11.78 -4.63
N VAL A 284 16.33 10.59 -4.04
CA VAL A 284 17.41 9.59 -4.08
C VAL A 284 17.60 9.04 -5.49
N TYR A 285 16.54 8.91 -6.30
CA TYR A 285 16.68 8.58 -7.72
C TYR A 285 17.60 9.55 -8.46
N ILE A 286 17.38 10.86 -8.30
CA ILE A 286 18.23 11.92 -8.90
C ILE A 286 19.69 11.75 -8.44
N MET A 287 19.92 11.58 -7.13
CA MET A 287 21.26 11.36 -6.60
C MET A 287 21.94 10.10 -7.16
N ILE A 288 21.16 9.07 -7.50
CA ILE A 288 21.67 7.85 -8.13
C ILE A 288 22.06 8.10 -9.57
N THR A 289 21.22 8.79 -10.35
CA THR A 289 21.51 9.12 -11.75
C THR A 289 22.71 10.05 -11.91
N GLU A 290 22.97 10.91 -10.91
CA GLU A 290 24.16 11.76 -10.85
C GLU A 290 25.42 11.04 -10.34
N GLY A 291 25.33 9.76 -9.96
CA GLY A 291 26.47 9.01 -9.42
C GLY A 291 26.83 9.31 -7.96
N LYS A 292 26.11 10.21 -7.26
CA LYS A 292 26.41 10.63 -5.87
C LYS A 292 26.39 9.48 -4.86
N HIS A 293 25.63 8.42 -5.12
CA HIS A 293 25.61 7.21 -4.28
C HIS A 293 26.96 6.46 -4.21
N LEU A 294 27.90 6.76 -5.11
CA LEU A 294 29.26 6.21 -5.14
C LEU A 294 30.27 7.07 -4.38
N GLU A 295 29.84 8.21 -3.84
CA GLU A 295 30.67 9.16 -3.10
C GLU A 295 30.36 9.09 -1.61
N GLU A 296 31.38 9.29 -0.76
CA GLU A 296 31.20 9.25 0.70
C GLU A 296 30.24 10.33 1.21
N LYS A 297 30.31 11.55 0.66
CA LYS A 297 29.38 12.64 1.00
C LYS A 297 27.96 12.32 0.53
N GLY A 298 27.82 11.77 -0.67
CA GLY A 298 26.52 11.44 -1.24
C GLY A 298 25.84 10.30 -0.50
N ILE A 299 26.56 9.22 -0.14
CA ILE A 299 25.98 8.10 0.62
C ILE A 299 25.52 8.52 2.02
N LYS A 300 26.31 9.34 2.74
CA LYS A 300 25.91 9.90 4.05
C LYS A 300 24.61 10.70 3.93
N LYS A 301 24.46 11.47 2.84
CA LYS A 301 23.24 12.23 2.57
C LYS A 301 22.05 11.33 2.24
N ILE A 302 22.24 10.26 1.45
CA ILE A 302 21.19 9.26 1.16
C ILE A 302 20.72 8.59 2.46
N ILE A 303 21.65 8.18 3.34
CA ILE A 303 21.32 7.60 4.65
C ILE A 303 20.46 8.57 5.46
N SER A 304 20.87 9.84 5.55
CA SER A 304 20.09 10.86 6.27
C SER A 304 18.68 11.06 5.68
N ILE A 305 18.52 11.00 4.36
CA ILE A 305 17.21 11.09 3.70
C ILE A 305 16.35 9.87 4.05
N ALA A 306 16.94 8.67 4.05
CA ALA A 306 16.24 7.42 4.32
C ALA A 306 15.80 7.29 5.79
N THR A 307 16.54 7.87 6.74
CA THR A 307 16.22 7.77 8.18
C THR A 307 15.32 8.89 8.70
N LYS A 308 15.37 10.09 8.13
CA LYS A 308 14.53 11.22 8.58
C LYS A 308 13.04 10.88 8.44
N GLY A 309 12.31 10.74 9.55
CA GLY A 309 10.86 10.53 9.57
C GLY A 309 10.40 9.07 9.48
N SER A 310 11.33 8.11 9.51
CA SER A 310 11.01 6.75 9.90
C SER A 310 10.75 6.79 11.40
N SER A 311 9.53 6.52 11.86
CA SER A 311 9.28 6.37 13.29
C SER A 311 10.31 5.40 13.88
N GLU A 312 11.01 5.84 14.92
CA GLU A 312 11.98 5.07 15.68
C GLU A 312 11.49 3.64 15.90
N THR A 313 12.06 2.69 15.16
CA THR A 313 12.11 1.29 15.56
C THR A 313 13.38 0.69 14.97
N SER A 314 14.24 0.23 15.88
CA SER A 314 15.55 -0.42 15.72
C SER A 314 16.71 0.43 15.18
N THR A 315 17.07 1.47 15.92
CA THR A 315 18.47 1.60 16.35
C THR A 315 18.63 0.72 17.59
N GLN A 316 19.22 -0.46 17.41
CA GLN A 316 20.09 -1.01 18.45
C GLN A 316 21.49 -0.96 17.85
N GLU A 317 22.24 0.03 18.33
CA GLU A 317 23.71 0.02 18.46
C GLU A 317 24.11 -1.35 19.06
N ILE A 318 25.18 -2.05 18.67
CA ILE A 318 26.56 -1.69 18.30
C ILE A 318 27.03 -2.68 17.23
#